data_AF-A0A257YAW5-F1
#
_entry.id   AF-A0A257YAW5-F1
#
_cell.length_a   1.000
_cell.length_b   1.000
_cell.length_c   1.000
_cell.angle_alpha   90.00
_cell.angle_beta   90.00
_cell.angle_gamma   90.00
#
_symmetry.space_group_name_H-M   'P 1'
#
loop_
_entity.id
_entity.type
_entity.pdbx_description
1 polymer ?
#
loop_
_entity_poly.entity_id
_entity_poly.type
_entity_poly.pdbx_seq_one_letter_code
_entity_poly.pdbx_strand_id
1 'polypeptide(L)'
;RVQIEESGDSSFVTGDILSRAAVVEENMQLTQEGKSPAQYTQLLLGITKVSIWSDSFLSAASFQDTTRVLINAAVTGRVDRLYGLKENVIIGRKIPVGTGAIYPDQEVLGSEDEEL
;
A
#
# COMPACT_ATOMS: atom_id res chain seq x y z
N ARG A 1 -7.32 -8.26 -3.53
CA ARG A 1 -6.01 -8.66 -2.95
C ARG A 1 -5.37 -9.63 -3.91
N VAL A 2 -4.07 -9.83 -3.87
CA VAL A 2 -3.39 -10.80 -4.75
C VAL A 2 -2.58 -11.76 -3.89
N GLN A 3 -2.45 -13.00 -4.34
CA GLN A 3 -1.59 -14.01 -3.75
C GLN A 3 -0.42 -14.27 -4.69
N ILE A 4 0.80 -14.26 -4.17
CA ILE A 4 2.00 -14.55 -4.95
C ILE A 4 2.06 -16.05 -5.23
N GLU A 5 2.13 -16.42 -6.52
CA GLU A 5 2.34 -17.80 -6.96
C GLU A 5 3.85 -18.07 -7.13
N GLU A 6 4.56 -17.16 -7.80
CA GLU A 6 6.01 -17.21 -7.98
C GLU A 6 6.62 -15.86 -7.61
N SER A 7 7.66 -15.88 -6.77
CA SER A 7 8.33 -14.67 -6.29
C SER A 7 9.17 -13.96 -7.35
N GLY A 8 9.62 -14.66 -8.39
CA GLY A 8 10.60 -14.12 -9.34
C GLY A 8 11.84 -13.59 -8.61
N ASP A 9 12.32 -12.42 -9.02
CA ASP A 9 13.43 -11.70 -8.37
C ASP A 9 12.93 -10.63 -7.37
N SER A 10 11.65 -10.67 -6.99
CA SER A 10 11.07 -9.75 -6.01
C SER A 10 11.44 -10.11 -4.57
N SER A 11 11.18 -9.18 -3.66
CA SER A 11 11.29 -9.39 -2.21
C SER A 11 10.16 -10.23 -1.61
N PHE A 12 9.19 -10.68 -2.41
CA PHE A 12 8.01 -11.41 -1.92
C PHE A 12 8.25 -12.91 -1.74
N VAL A 13 7.43 -13.53 -0.90
CA VAL A 13 7.44 -14.99 -0.68
C VAL A 13 6.21 -15.62 -1.34
N THR A 14 6.37 -16.80 -1.95
CA THR A 14 5.24 -17.58 -2.46
C THR A 14 4.20 -17.82 -1.37
N GLY A 15 2.95 -17.50 -1.67
CA GLY A 15 1.83 -17.56 -0.72
C GLY A 15 1.52 -16.25 -0.01
N ASP A 16 2.36 -15.20 -0.14
CA ASP A 16 2.08 -13.90 0.44
C ASP A 16 0.80 -13.29 -0.14
N ILE A 17 -0.02 -12.69 0.74
CA ILE A 17 -1.24 -11.99 0.37
C ILE A 17 -1.01 -10.49 0.51
N LEU A 18 -0.92 -9.80 -0.63
CA LEU A 18 -0.56 -8.38 -0.70
C LEU A 18 -1.63 -7.57 -1.42
N SER A 19 -1.51 -6.24 -1.38
CA SER A 19 -2.34 -5.37 -2.20
C SER A 19 -1.86 -5.45 -3.64
N ARG A 20 -2.81 -5.38 -4.58
CA ARG A 20 -2.48 -5.37 -6.01
C ARG A 20 -1.55 -4.20 -6.35
N ALA A 21 -1.78 -3.04 -5.72
CA ALA A 21 -0.95 -1.86 -5.92
C ALA A 21 0.51 -2.10 -5.54
N ALA A 22 0.78 -2.71 -4.37
CA ALA A 22 2.15 -3.01 -3.93
C ALA A 22 2.88 -3.95 -4.91
N VAL A 23 2.21 -5.00 -5.38
CA VAL A 23 2.82 -5.96 -6.31
C VAL A 23 3.04 -5.35 -7.70
N VAL A 24 2.12 -4.50 -8.16
CA VAL A 24 2.28 -3.78 -9.43
C VAL A 24 3.44 -2.80 -9.37
N GLU A 25 3.59 -2.07 -8.27
CA GLU A 25 4.71 -1.13 -8.06
C GLU A 25 6.07 -1.84 -8.06
N GLU A 26 6.21 -2.91 -7.27
CA GLU A 26 7.44 -3.71 -7.23
C GLU A 26 7.76 -4.31 -8.60
N ASN A 27 6.78 -4.90 -9.28
CA ASN A 27 6.98 -5.48 -10.61
C ASN A 27 7.37 -4.42 -11.66
N MET A 28 6.86 -3.19 -11.54
CA MET A 28 7.26 -2.10 -12.41
C MET A 28 8.73 -1.77 -12.23
N GLN A 29 9.23 -1.71 -10.99
CA GLN A 29 10.63 -1.48 -10.68
C GLN A 29 11.52 -2.62 -11.19
N LEU A 30 11.15 -3.87 -10.93
CA LEU A 30 11.88 -5.06 -11.41
C LEU A 30 11.97 -5.10 -12.94
N THR A 31 10.88 -4.73 -13.63
CA THR A 31 10.86 -4.71 -15.10
C THR A 31 11.79 -3.62 -15.65
N GLN A 32 11.87 -2.46 -15.00
CA GLN A 32 12.82 -1.39 -15.37
C GLN A 32 14.28 -1.82 -15.16
N GLU A 33 14.53 -2.64 -14.15
CA GLU A 33 15.85 -3.22 -13.87
C GLU A 33 16.18 -4.45 -14.75
N GLY A 34 15.26 -4.89 -15.60
CA GLY A 34 15.42 -6.08 -16.45
C GLY A 34 15.39 -7.41 -15.69
N LYS A 35 14.84 -7.42 -14.48
CA LYS A 35 14.69 -8.61 -13.62
C LYS A 35 13.34 -9.30 -13.85
N SER A 36 13.19 -10.50 -13.29
CA SER A 36 11.96 -11.31 -13.43
C SER A 36 10.87 -10.79 -12.47
N PRO A 37 9.71 -10.33 -12.97
CA PRO A 37 8.61 -9.88 -12.12
C PRO A 37 7.95 -11.04 -11.38
N ALA A 38 7.32 -10.75 -10.24
CA ALA A 38 6.55 -11.73 -9.48
C ALA A 38 5.22 -12.07 -10.18
N GLN A 39 4.87 -13.36 -10.21
CA GLN A 39 3.57 -13.83 -10.68
C GLN A 39 2.58 -13.93 -9.53
N TYR A 40 1.34 -13.52 -9.77
CA TYR A 40 0.31 -13.48 -8.74
C TYR A 40 -1.08 -13.76 -9.30
N THR A 41 -1.94 -14.29 -8.43
CA THR A 41 -3.35 -14.53 -8.72
C THR A 41 -4.23 -13.59 -7.91
N GLN A 42 -5.32 -13.11 -8.53
CA GLN A 42 -6.27 -12.21 -7.86
C GLN A 42 -7.16 -13.01 -6.90
N LEU A 43 -7.10 -12.64 -5.62
CA LEU A 43 -7.99 -13.20 -4.59
C LEU A 43 -9.24 -12.34 -4.41
N LEU A 44 -10.40 -12.99 -4.52
CA LEU A 44 -11.70 -12.45 -4.12
C LEU A 44 -11.95 -12.77 -2.65
N LEU A 45 -11.84 -11.76 -1.79
CA LEU A 45 -12.03 -11.89 -0.34
C LEU A 45 -13.24 -11.04 0.09
N GLY A 46 -14.02 -11.55 1.05
CA GLY A 46 -15.10 -10.78 1.67
C GLY A 46 -14.58 -9.57 2.47
N ILE A 47 -15.45 -8.60 2.74
CA ILE A 47 -15.08 -7.31 3.38
C ILE A 47 -14.31 -7.47 4.69
N THR A 48 -14.68 -8.44 5.52
CA THR A 48 -14.03 -8.71 6.81
C THR A 48 -12.58 -9.16 6.61
N LYS A 49 -12.37 -10.13 5.72
CA LYS A 49 -11.02 -10.63 5.41
C LYS A 49 -10.17 -9.52 4.77
N VAL A 50 -10.71 -8.78 3.80
CA VAL A 50 -9.96 -7.68 3.16
C VAL A 50 -9.50 -6.61 4.16
N SER A 51 -10.31 -6.33 5.19
CA SER A 51 -10.02 -5.32 6.20
C SER A 51 -8.86 -5.71 7.13
N ILE A 52 -8.74 -6.99 7.48
CA ILE A 52 -7.62 -7.50 8.30
C ILE A 52 -6.30 -7.42 7.53
N TRP A 53 -6.35 -7.66 6.22
CA TRP A 53 -5.17 -7.63 5.36
C TRP A 53 -4.80 -6.22 4.86
N SER A 54 -5.33 -5.15 5.47
CA SER A 54 -5.00 -3.76 5.11
C SER A 54 -3.48 -3.51 5.02
N ASP A 55 -3.08 -2.56 4.17
CA ASP A 55 -1.67 -2.20 4.01
C ASP A 55 -1.14 -1.48 5.25
N SER A 56 -2.02 -0.75 5.93
CA SER A 56 -1.79 -0.25 7.27
C SER A 56 -2.16 -1.28 8.33
N PHE A 57 -1.19 -1.63 9.16
CA PHE A 57 -1.44 -2.48 10.32
C PHE A 57 -2.16 -1.72 11.45
N LEU A 58 -1.98 -0.40 11.58
CA LEU A 58 -2.73 0.41 12.56
C LEU A 58 -4.23 0.40 12.25
N SER A 59 -4.58 0.62 10.99
CA SER A 59 -5.95 0.55 10.51
C SER A 59 -6.54 -0.85 10.66
N ALA A 60 -5.79 -1.90 10.28
CA ALA A 60 -6.25 -3.29 10.43
C ALA A 60 -6.48 -3.66 11.91
N ALA A 61 -5.54 -3.32 12.79
CA ALA A 61 -5.60 -3.65 14.22
C ALA A 61 -6.76 -2.95 14.93
N SER A 62 -7.18 -1.77 14.45
CA SER A 62 -8.34 -1.03 14.97
C SER A 62 -9.70 -1.63 14.60
N PHE A 63 -9.76 -2.50 13.60
CA PHE A 63 -11.02 -3.11 13.15
C PHE A 63 -11.34 -4.37 13.96
N GLN A 64 -10.53 -5.43 13.83
CA GLN A 64 -10.70 -6.73 14.49
C GLN A 64 -9.35 -7.47 14.58
N ASP A 65 -9.30 -8.58 15.32
CA ASP A 65 -8.13 -9.48 15.45
C ASP A 65 -6.82 -8.77 15.83
N THR A 66 -6.92 -7.74 16.68
CA THR A 66 -5.84 -6.82 17.06
C THR A 66 -4.54 -7.54 17.44
N THR A 67 -4.60 -8.56 18.29
CA THR A 67 -3.41 -9.32 18.72
C THR A 67 -2.70 -10.00 17.55
N ARG A 68 -3.46 -10.62 16.64
CA ARG A 68 -2.90 -11.31 15.47
C ARG A 68 -2.25 -10.32 14.51
N VAL A 69 -2.90 -9.19 14.26
CA VAL A 69 -2.38 -8.13 13.37
C VAL A 69 -1.08 -7.55 13.91
N LEU A 70 -1.02 -7.24 15.20
CA LEU A 70 0.19 -6.66 15.83
C LEU A 70 1.36 -7.65 15.87
N ILE A 71 1.11 -8.93 16.18
CA ILE A 71 2.15 -9.96 16.16
C ILE A 71 2.75 -10.09 14.76
N ASN A 72 1.90 -10.19 13.73
CA ASN A 72 2.39 -10.33 12.36
C ASN A 72 3.19 -9.09 11.91
N ALA A 73 2.72 -7.88 12.25
CA ALA A 73 3.45 -6.65 11.94
C ALA A 73 4.81 -6.59 12.65
N ALA A 74 4.89 -7.00 13.92
CA ALA A 74 6.14 -7.03 14.67
C ALA A 74 7.14 -8.06 14.10
N VAL A 75 6.69 -9.27 13.76
CA VAL A 75 7.54 -10.33 13.21
C VAL A 75 8.05 -9.98 11.81
N THR A 76 7.23 -9.31 10.99
CA THR A 76 7.61 -8.92 9.63
C THR A 76 8.32 -7.56 9.56
N GLY A 77 8.44 -6.83 10.67
CA GLY A 77 9.01 -5.48 10.69
C GLY A 77 8.21 -4.48 9.84
N ARG A 78 6.89 -4.66 9.72
CA ARG A 78 6.03 -3.81 8.88
C ARG A 78 6.03 -2.37 9.37
N VAL A 79 6.19 -1.43 8.44
CA VAL A 79 6.13 0.02 8.71
C VAL A 79 4.83 0.59 8.16
N ASP A 80 4.08 1.31 9.00
CA ASP A 80 2.87 2.00 8.59
C ASP A 80 3.22 3.37 7.98
N ARG A 81 2.83 3.60 6.74
CA ARG A 81 3.14 4.84 6.00
C ARG A 81 2.09 5.93 6.17
N LEU A 82 1.00 5.68 6.91
CA LEU A 82 -0.04 6.66 7.25
C LEU A 82 -0.69 7.31 6.00
N TYR A 83 -0.89 6.57 4.92
CA TYR A 83 -1.58 7.10 3.73
C TYR A 83 -3.11 7.06 3.87
N GLY A 84 -3.63 6.28 4.82
CA GLY A 84 -5.05 6.08 5.04
C GLY A 84 -5.67 7.05 6.02
N LEU A 85 -7.00 7.06 6.06
CA LEU A 85 -7.77 7.93 6.96
C LEU A 85 -7.66 7.50 8.43
N LYS A 86 -7.87 6.20 8.70
CA LYS A 86 -7.96 5.67 10.06
C LYS A 86 -6.63 5.78 10.79
N GLU A 87 -5.52 5.48 10.13
CA GLU A 87 -4.17 5.67 10.68
C GLU A 87 -3.95 7.10 11.21
N ASN A 88 -4.26 8.09 10.38
CA ASN A 88 -4.07 9.50 10.73
C ASN A 88 -4.97 9.91 11.90
N VAL A 89 -6.22 9.41 11.94
CA VAL A 89 -7.12 9.62 13.08
C VAL A 89 -6.55 9.01 14.36
N ILE A 90 -6.06 7.78 14.32
CA ILE A 90 -5.50 7.06 15.48
C ILE A 90 -4.28 7.80 16.05
N ILE A 91 -3.41 8.31 15.18
CA ILE A 91 -2.20 9.05 15.56
C ILE A 91 -2.50 10.52 15.94
N GLY A 92 -3.66 11.06 15.56
CA GLY A 92 -4.03 12.45 15.81
C GLY A 92 -3.43 13.44 14.80
N ARG A 93 -3.05 12.97 13.61
CA ARG A 93 -2.62 13.82 12.48
C ARG A 93 -3.81 14.20 11.59
N LYS A 94 -3.70 15.31 10.88
CA LYS A 94 -4.68 15.72 9.86
C LYS A 94 -4.87 14.60 8.81
N ILE A 95 -6.12 14.22 8.55
CA ILE A 95 -6.45 13.18 7.56
C ILE A 95 -6.12 13.64 6.13
N PRO A 96 -5.68 12.73 5.24
CA PRO A 96 -5.20 13.07 3.89
C PRO A 96 -6.32 13.32 2.87
N VAL A 97 -7.39 14.01 3.28
CA VAL A 97 -8.53 14.37 2.44
C VAL A 97 -9.06 15.76 2.78
N GLY A 98 -9.78 16.38 1.85
CA GLY A 98 -10.34 17.72 2.03
C GLY A 98 -9.23 18.74 2.33
N THR A 99 -9.34 19.47 3.43
CA THR A 99 -8.32 20.46 3.83
C THR A 99 -6.95 19.84 4.12
N GLY A 100 -6.87 18.53 4.36
CA GLY A 100 -5.62 17.81 4.59
C GLY A 100 -5.09 17.05 3.38
N ALA A 101 -5.71 17.21 2.21
CA ALA A 101 -5.21 16.63 0.98
C ALA A 101 -3.80 17.16 0.66
N ILE A 102 -2.89 16.24 0.38
CA ILE A 102 -1.56 16.54 -0.14
C ILE A 102 -1.69 16.42 -1.66
N TYR A 103 -1.70 17.55 -2.34
CA TYR A 103 -1.54 17.58 -3.78
C TYR A 103 -0.02 17.47 -4.03
N PRO A 104 0.48 16.43 -4.70
CA PRO A 104 1.83 16.51 -5.23
C PRO A 104 1.87 17.79 -6.07
N ASP A 105 2.87 18.64 -5.82
CA ASP A 105 3.03 19.94 -6.47
C ASP A 105 2.64 19.79 -7.93
N GLN A 106 1.70 20.61 -8.39
CA GLN A 106 1.47 20.78 -9.82
C GLN A 106 2.83 21.07 -10.42
N GLU A 107 3.37 20.14 -11.22
CA GLU A 107 4.42 20.47 -12.16
C GLU A 107 3.99 21.76 -12.83
N VAL A 108 4.83 22.78 -12.67
CA VAL A 108 4.67 24.10 -13.28
C VAL A 108 4.62 23.84 -14.78
N LEU A 109 3.41 23.67 -15.32
CA LEU A 109 3.13 23.86 -16.72
C LEU A 109 3.42 25.33 -16.94
N GLY A 110 4.62 25.61 -17.47
CA GLY A 110 4.98 26.92 -17.98
C GLY A 110 3.88 27.36 -18.93
N SER A 111 3.04 28.29 -18.47
CA SER A 111 2.26 29.11 -19.36
C SER A 111 3.25 30.08 -19.99
N GLU A 112 3.74 29.70 -21.16
CA GLU A 112 4.29 30.60 -22.17
C GLU A 112 3.34 31.80 -22.33
N ASP A 113 3.94 32.99 -22.27
CA ASP A 113 3.55 34.23 -22.94
C ASP A 113 2.08 34.69 -22.92
N GLU A 114 1.77 35.63 -22.03
CA GLU A 114 0.90 36.77 -22.35
C GLU A 114 1.51 38.06 -21.79
N GLU A 115 2.50 38.61 -22.51
CA GLU A 115 2.76 40.06 -22.50
C GLU A 115 1.64 40.75 -23.29
N LEU A 116 0.92 41.64 -22.61
CA LEU A 116 0.14 42.74 -23.22
C LEU A 116 0.79 44.07 -22.83
#